data_AF-A0A6J5E1M2-F1
#
_entry.id   AF-A0A6J5E1M2-F1
#
_cell.length_a   1.000
_cell.length_b   1.000
_cell.length_c   1.000
_cell.angle_alpha   90.00
_cell.angle_beta   90.00
_cell.angle_gamma   90.00
#
_symmetry.space_group_name_H-M   'P 1'
#
loop_
_entity.id
_entity.type
_entity.pdbx_description
1 polymer ?
#
loop_
_entity_poly.entity_id
_entity_poly.type
_entity_poly.pdbx_seq_one_letter_code
_entity_poly.pdbx_strand_id
1 'polypeptide(L)'
;MAQALSTKPDLGENHPPQLALDDAGNATVAWSDVGTPGSTHIFASRYVNNAWSTPTLFGKDPQGAFAAALAGNSAGNLALLYVLDVMEQGVTVSEVQTSFLTPGS
;
A
#
# COMPACT_ATOMS: atom_id res chain seq x y z
N MET A 1 -14.27 18.61 -2.65
CA MET A 1 -15.02 17.47 -2.06
C MET A 1 -14.00 16.40 -1.69
N ALA A 2 -14.22 15.65 -0.62
CA ALA A 2 -13.36 14.52 -0.27
C ALA A 2 -13.80 13.24 -1.01
N GLN A 3 -12.85 12.39 -1.42
CA GLN A 3 -13.10 11.09 -2.02
C GLN A 3 -12.67 10.00 -1.03
N ALA A 4 -13.52 9.00 -0.80
CA ALA A 4 -13.15 7.81 -0.05
C ALA A 4 -12.42 6.80 -0.98
N LEU A 5 -11.28 6.27 -0.53
CA LEU A 5 -10.49 5.28 -1.27
C LEU A 5 -10.67 3.85 -0.73
N SER A 6 -11.18 3.69 0.48
CA SER A 6 -11.53 2.42 1.10
C SER A 6 -12.78 2.56 1.99
N THR A 7 -13.51 1.47 2.15
CA THR A 7 -14.62 1.32 3.10
C THR A 7 -14.26 0.51 4.35
N LYS A 8 -13.03 -0.05 4.40
CA LYS A 8 -12.56 -0.92 5.48
C LYS A 8 -11.07 -0.68 5.84
N PRO A 9 -10.61 0.58 5.92
CA PRO A 9 -9.22 0.83 6.26
C PRO A 9 -8.95 0.35 7.69
N ASP A 10 -7.81 -0.31 7.88
CA ASP A 10 -7.26 -0.54 9.20
C ASP A 10 -6.37 0.65 9.56
N LEU A 11 -6.90 1.50 10.45
CA LEU A 11 -6.24 2.72 10.92
C LEU A 11 -5.66 2.55 12.32
N GLY A 12 -5.38 1.31 12.75
CA GLY A 12 -4.72 1.06 14.03
C GLY A 12 -3.44 1.87 14.19
N GLU A 13 -3.12 2.26 15.43
CA GLU A 13 -2.00 3.17 15.75
C GLU A 13 -0.63 2.72 15.20
N ASN A 14 -0.47 1.43 14.91
CA ASN A 14 0.77 0.84 14.40
C ASN A 14 0.91 0.87 12.87
N HIS A 15 -0.17 1.13 12.13
CA HIS A 15 -0.19 1.04 10.67
C HIS A 15 -0.85 2.28 10.01
N PRO A 16 -0.36 3.50 10.30
CA PRO A 16 -0.92 4.69 9.69
C PRO A 16 -0.73 4.67 8.16
N PRO A 17 -1.70 5.18 7.37
CA PRO A 17 -1.52 5.37 5.95
C PRO A 17 -0.27 6.20 5.63
N GLN A 18 0.43 5.83 4.57
CA GLN A 18 1.61 6.52 4.07
C GLN A 18 1.24 7.35 2.85
N LEU A 19 1.83 8.54 2.70
CA LEU A 19 1.64 9.43 1.56
C LEU A 19 2.99 9.90 1.05
N ALA A 20 3.18 9.85 -0.26
CA ALA A 20 4.32 10.45 -0.95
C ALA A 20 3.83 11.34 -2.09
N LEU A 21 4.57 12.41 -2.35
CA LEU A 21 4.32 13.36 -3.43
C LEU A 21 5.54 13.40 -4.36
N ASP A 22 5.30 13.60 -5.66
CA ASP A 22 6.34 14.00 -6.60
C ASP A 22 6.30 15.51 -6.89
N ASP A 23 7.34 16.02 -7.56
CA ASP A 23 7.49 17.45 -7.88
C ASP A 23 6.40 17.97 -8.85
N ALA A 24 5.69 17.07 -9.54
CA ALA A 24 4.55 17.41 -10.40
C ALA A 24 3.22 17.49 -9.61
N GLY A 25 3.25 17.21 -8.30
CA GLY A 25 2.07 17.20 -7.44
C GLY A 25 1.24 15.93 -7.58
N ASN A 26 1.74 14.88 -8.23
CA ASN A 26 1.10 13.57 -8.15
C ASN A 26 1.34 12.99 -6.76
N ALA A 27 0.35 12.26 -6.27
CA ALA A 27 0.42 11.65 -4.94
C ALA A 27 0.29 10.14 -5.04
N THR A 28 0.92 9.42 -4.12
CA THR A 28 0.62 8.02 -3.88
C THR A 28 0.34 7.83 -2.40
N VAL A 29 -0.79 7.20 -2.10
CA VAL A 29 -1.15 6.78 -0.75
C VAL A 29 -1.12 5.27 -0.67
N ALA A 30 -0.59 4.73 0.43
CA ALA A 30 -0.67 3.32 0.77
C ALA A 30 -1.31 3.16 2.15
N TRP A 31 -2.18 2.17 2.34
CA TRP A 31 -2.90 1.93 3.58
C TRP A 31 -3.13 0.45 3.82
N SER A 32 -3.33 0.08 5.08
CA SER A 32 -3.77 -1.26 5.47
C SER A 32 -5.29 -1.36 5.39
N ASP A 33 -5.81 -2.51 4.98
CA ASP A 33 -7.24 -2.75 4.83
C ASP A 33 -7.60 -4.15 5.32
N VAL A 34 -8.67 -4.25 6.10
CA VAL A 34 -9.18 -5.50 6.71
C VAL A 34 -10.40 -6.02 5.96
N GLY A 35 -10.43 -5.80 4.65
CA GLY A 35 -11.55 -6.15 3.79
C GLY A 35 -11.90 -7.61 3.74
N THR A 36 -10.89 -8.46 3.95
CA THR A 36 -10.99 -9.91 4.01
C THR A 36 -10.95 -10.37 5.47
N PRO A 37 -11.93 -11.15 5.94
CA PRO A 37 -11.93 -11.65 7.32
C PRO A 37 -10.67 -12.45 7.63
N GLY A 38 -9.94 -12.05 8.67
CA GLY A 38 -8.73 -12.75 9.13
C GLY A 38 -7.45 -12.39 8.35
N SER A 39 -7.50 -11.47 7.39
CA SER A 39 -6.32 -11.00 6.67
C SER A 39 -6.31 -9.47 6.54
N THR A 40 -5.13 -8.89 6.74
CA THR A 40 -4.87 -7.47 6.47
C THR A 40 -4.12 -7.38 5.15
N HIS A 41 -4.47 -6.42 4.29
CA HIS A 41 -3.77 -6.21 3.02
C HIS A 41 -3.24 -4.79 2.95
N ILE A 42 -2.13 -4.59 2.24
CA ILE A 42 -1.71 -3.26 1.84
C ILE A 42 -2.38 -2.92 0.51
N PHE A 43 -2.95 -1.73 0.42
CA PHE A 43 -3.42 -1.15 -0.82
C PHE A 43 -2.63 0.09 -1.14
N ALA A 44 -2.46 0.41 -2.43
CA ALA A 44 -1.96 1.71 -2.85
C ALA A 44 -2.83 2.30 -3.97
N SER A 45 -2.98 3.62 -3.97
CA SER A 45 -3.65 4.37 -5.03
C SER A 45 -2.85 5.61 -5.38
N ARG A 46 -2.88 5.99 -6.65
CA ARG A 46 -2.13 7.13 -7.18
C ARG A 46 -3.06 8.22 -7.67
N TYR A 47 -2.76 9.46 -7.32
CA TYR A 47 -3.41 10.65 -7.81
C TYR A 47 -2.63 11.25 -8.98
N VAL A 48 -3.24 11.28 -10.16
CA VAL A 48 -2.70 11.88 -11.39
C VAL A 48 -3.85 12.53 -12.15
N ASN A 49 -3.63 13.68 -12.80
CA ASN A 49 -4.63 14.35 -13.65
C ASN A 49 -5.98 14.56 -12.94
N ASN A 50 -5.95 14.99 -11.68
CA ASN A 50 -7.12 15.22 -10.83
C ASN A 50 -7.98 13.99 -10.50
N ALA A 51 -7.45 12.77 -10.62
CA ALA A 51 -8.17 11.55 -10.28
C ALA A 51 -7.28 10.57 -9.51
N TRP A 52 -7.89 9.86 -8.56
CA TRP A 52 -7.29 8.69 -7.91
C TRP A 52 -7.48 7.44 -8.78
N SER A 53 -6.44 6.63 -8.91
CA SER A 53 -6.53 5.32 -9.56
C SER A 53 -7.34 4.33 -8.74
N THR A 54 -7.83 3.28 -9.39
CA THR A 54 -8.30 2.08 -8.67
C THR A 54 -7.18 1.59 -7.74
N PRO A 55 -7.48 1.28 -6.48
CA PRO A 55 -6.48 0.74 -5.55
C PRO A 55 -5.86 -0.56 -6.05
N THR A 56 -4.54 -0.64 -6.02
CA THR A 56 -3.77 -1.86 -6.27
C THR A 56 -3.55 -2.59 -4.95
N LEU A 57 -3.82 -3.90 -4.91
CA LEU A 57 -3.59 -4.75 -3.75
C LEU A 57 -2.15 -5.27 -3.72
N PHE A 58 -1.53 -5.16 -2.55
CA PHE A 58 -0.23 -5.68 -2.16
C PHE A 58 -0.42 -6.59 -0.94
N GLY A 59 -0.39 -7.89 -1.17
CA GLY A 59 -0.64 -8.90 -0.15
C GLY A 59 -1.05 -10.22 -0.81
N LYS A 60 -1.23 -11.26 0.00
CA LYS A 60 -1.56 -12.59 -0.51
C LYS A 60 -2.43 -13.36 0.46
N ASP A 61 -3.74 -13.33 0.27
CA ASP A 61 -4.68 -14.14 1.04
C ASP A 61 -4.28 -15.65 1.03
N PRO A 62 -4.33 -16.37 2.17
CA PRO A 62 -4.81 -15.96 3.51
C PRO A 62 -3.77 -15.23 4.36
N GLN A 63 -2.61 -14.87 3.82
CA GLN A 63 -1.55 -14.21 4.55
C GLN A 63 -1.75 -12.69 4.62
N GLY A 64 -1.46 -12.14 5.81
CA GLY A 64 -1.54 -10.71 6.05
C GLY A 64 -0.34 -9.95 5.51
N ALA A 65 -0.57 -8.69 5.13
CA ALA A 65 0.46 -7.71 4.82
C ALA A 65 0.25 -6.45 5.68
N PHE A 66 1.33 -5.86 6.17
CA PHE A 66 1.31 -4.75 7.11
C PHE A 66 2.55 -3.84 6.96
N ALA A 67 2.60 -2.78 7.78
CA ALA A 67 3.73 -1.86 7.88
C ALA A 67 4.19 -1.29 6.53
N ALA A 68 3.25 -0.77 5.75
CA ALA A 68 3.59 -0.06 4.51
C ALA A 68 4.52 1.12 4.79
N ALA A 69 5.52 1.30 3.93
CA ALA A 69 6.40 2.47 3.88
C ALA A 69 6.51 2.94 2.44
N LEU A 70 6.38 4.25 2.21
CA LEU A 70 6.51 4.86 0.89
C LEU A 70 7.66 5.86 0.89
N ALA A 71 8.50 5.80 -0.14
CA ALA A 71 9.53 6.80 -0.41
C ALA A 71 9.60 7.10 -1.91
N GLY A 72 9.93 8.35 -2.25
CA GLY A 72 10.05 8.79 -3.64
C GLY A 72 11.33 9.56 -3.93
N ASN A 73 11.63 9.75 -5.20
CA ASN A 73 12.65 10.69 -5.66
C ASN A 73 12.05 11.82 -6.51
N SER A 74 12.86 12.83 -6.85
CA SER A 74 12.45 13.99 -7.66
C SER A 74 12.05 13.63 -9.10
N ALA A 75 12.33 12.41 -9.56
CA ALA A 75 11.88 11.92 -10.86
C ALA A 75 10.46 11.30 -10.80
N GLY A 76 9.83 11.26 -9.62
CA GLY A 76 8.51 10.66 -9.41
C GLY A 76 8.52 9.14 -9.33
N ASN A 77 9.69 8.50 -9.23
CA ASN A 77 9.75 7.08 -8.91
C ASN A 77 9.47 6.88 -7.43
N LEU A 78 8.60 5.92 -7.13
CA LEU A 78 8.22 5.59 -5.78
C LEU A 78 8.58 4.14 -5.47
N ALA A 79 9.05 3.90 -4.26
CA ALA A 79 9.23 2.57 -3.70
C ALA A 79 8.21 2.38 -2.57
N LEU A 80 7.48 1.28 -2.64
CA LEU A 80 6.65 0.74 -1.57
C LEU A 80 7.40 -0.42 -0.95
N LEU A 81 7.54 -0.42 0.37
CA LEU A 81 7.94 -1.58 1.16
C LEU A 81 6.78 -1.98 2.06
N TYR A 82 6.60 -3.28 2.26
CA TYR A 82 5.62 -3.83 3.20
C TYR A 82 6.12 -5.15 3.77
N VAL A 83 5.61 -5.54 4.93
CA VAL A 83 5.85 -6.87 5.50
C VAL A 83 4.71 -7.78 5.07
N LEU A 84 5.05 -8.96 4.56
CA LEU A 84 4.11 -10.00 4.16
C LEU A 84 4.35 -11.22 5.02
N ASP A 85 3.30 -11.72 5.68
CA ASP A 85 3.35 -13.05 6.26
C ASP A 85 3.34 -14.09 5.14
N VAL A 86 4.10 -15.16 5.28
CA VAL A 86 4.20 -16.25 4.31
C VAL A 86 4.19 -17.56 5.06
N MET A 87 3.47 -18.55 4.52
CA MET A 87 3.51 -19.92 5.05
C MET A 87 4.65 -20.69 4.41
N GLU A 88 5.69 -20.97 5.20
CA GLU A 88 6.83 -21.79 4.79
C GLU A 88 6.86 -23.07 5.62
N GLN A 89 6.75 -24.22 4.95
CA GLN A 89 6.83 -25.54 5.58
C GLN A 89 5.90 -25.73 6.80
N GLY A 90 4.75 -25.05 6.82
CA GLY A 90 3.77 -25.12 7.92
C GLY A 90 3.99 -24.12 9.05
N VAL A 91 4.99 -23.23 8.93
CA VAL A 91 5.25 -22.13 9.87
C VAL A 91 4.97 -20.80 9.18
N THR A 92 4.33 -19.87 9.89
CA THR A 92 4.20 -18.49 9.42
C THR A 92 5.50 -17.75 9.70
N VAL A 93 6.10 -17.19 8.66
CA VAL A 93 7.26 -16.29 8.74
C VAL A 93 6.89 -14.95 8.11
N SER A 94 7.57 -13.87 8.50
CA SER A 94 7.36 -12.56 7.90
C SER A 94 8.51 -12.21 6.97
N GLU A 95 8.18 -11.78 5.75
CA GLU A 95 9.12 -11.35 4.73
C GLU A 95 8.96 -9.85 4.45
N VAL A 96 10.08 -9.18 4.16
CA VAL A 96 10.05 -7.82 3.65
C VAL A 96 9.91 -7.85 2.13
N GLN A 97 8.84 -7.26 1.63
CA GLN A 97 8.53 -7.17 0.21
C GLN A 97 8.69 -5.72 -0.27
N THR A 98 9.05 -5.56 -1.55
CA THR A 98 9.15 -4.23 -2.17
C THR A 98 8.47 -4.20 -3.53
N SER A 99 7.88 -3.06 -3.89
CA SER A 99 7.37 -2.78 -5.23
C SER A 99 7.80 -1.38 -5.66
N PHE A 100 8.23 -1.24 -6.91
CA PHE A 100 8.49 0.05 -7.50
C PHE A 100 7.24 0.51 -8.26
N LEU A 101 6.74 1.68 -7.87
CA LEU A 101 5.63 2.36 -8.53
C LEU A 101 6.25 3.43 -9.43
N THR A 102 6.37 3.11 -10.71
CA THR A 102 6.97 4.01 -11.70
C THR A 102 5.92 4.86 -12.39
N PRO A 103 6.29 6.06 -12.87
CA PRO A 103 5.41 6.84 -13.74
C PRO A 103 5.04 6.07 -15.01
N GLY A 104 3.77 5.66 -15.13
CA GLY A 104 3.21 5.11 -16.38
C GLY A 104 2.97 3.60 -16.42
N SER A 105 3.13 2.88 -15.31
CA SER A 105 2.66 1.48 -15.15
C SER A 105 1.18 1.41 -14.80
#